data_AF-A0A838NN64-F1
#
_entry.id   AF-A0A838NN64-F1
#
_cell.length_a   1.000
_cell.length_b   1.000
_cell.length_c   1.000
_cell.angle_alpha   90.00
_cell.angle_beta   90.00
_cell.angle_gamma   90.00
#
_symmetry.space_group_name_H-M   'P 1'
#
loop_
_entity.id
_entity.type
_entity.pdbx_description
1 polymer ?
#
loop_
_entity_poly.entity_id
_entity_poly.type
_entity_poly.pdbx_seq_one_letter_code
_entity_poly.pdbx_strand_id
1 'polypeptide(L)'
;MTAGVTAAADPLATLREYHGLAPWGLRDLSALAAGLLDASGVVPVNAAARARPSQRTIRFYVTRGLVSPPDGRGTAAVYSYRHLLQVLAIKLRQMEGATLEALSKEFAGLTGDLIERRVATALGPTVPRPDRLALLQAPGTGRGRVGRA
;
A
#
# COMPACT_ATOMS: atom_id res chain seq x y z
N MET A 1 -30.66 24.25 9.08
CA MET A 1 -30.36 22.81 8.87
C MET A 1 -28.98 22.69 8.25
N THR A 2 -27.94 22.76 9.07
CA THR A 2 -26.55 22.59 8.63
C THR A 2 -26.27 21.10 8.59
N ALA A 3 -26.18 20.56 7.37
CA ALA A 3 -25.71 19.20 7.15
C ALA A 3 -24.34 19.07 7.83
N GLY A 4 -24.26 18.16 8.81
CA GLY A 4 -22.99 17.78 9.38
C GLY A 4 -22.11 17.28 8.26
N VAL A 5 -21.03 18.01 7.98
CA VAL A 5 -19.88 17.46 7.29
C VAL A 5 -19.46 16.27 8.14
N THR A 6 -19.88 15.06 7.75
CA THR A 6 -19.20 13.84 8.16
C THR A 6 -17.75 14.09 7.81
N ALA A 7 -16.93 14.41 8.82
CA ALA A 7 -15.54 14.79 8.67
C ALA A 7 -14.95 13.85 7.61
N ALA A 8 -14.67 14.39 6.42
CA ALA A 8 -13.98 13.64 5.39
C ALA A 8 -12.73 13.15 6.09
N ALA A 9 -12.65 11.84 6.33
CA ALA A 9 -11.58 11.29 7.13
C ALA A 9 -10.29 11.78 6.49
N ASP A 10 -9.44 12.48 7.24
CA ASP A 10 -8.17 12.95 6.70
C ASP A 10 -7.47 11.70 6.17
N PRO A 11 -7.29 11.59 4.83
CA PRO A 11 -6.78 10.36 4.24
C PRO A 11 -5.38 10.07 4.74
N LEU A 12 -4.63 11.10 5.12
CA LEU A 12 -3.31 10.96 5.70
C LEU A 12 -3.39 10.42 7.14
N ALA A 13 -4.32 10.92 7.96
CA ALA A 13 -4.56 10.36 9.29
C ALA A 13 -5.01 8.89 9.22
N THR A 14 -5.91 8.57 8.28
CA THR A 14 -6.41 7.20 8.07
C THR A 14 -5.30 6.27 7.60
N LEU A 15 -4.43 6.72 6.70
CA LEU A 15 -3.26 5.94 6.26
C LEU A 15 -2.31 5.68 7.43
N ARG A 16 -2.10 6.65 8.31
CA ARG A 16 -1.25 6.49 9.50
C ARG A 16 -1.79 5.47 10.50
N GLU A 17 -3.11 5.24 10.56
CA GLU A 17 -3.67 4.17 11.38
C GLU A 17 -3.15 2.79 10.94
N TYR A 18 -2.89 2.58 9.65
CA TYR A 18 -2.30 1.32 9.15
C TYR A 18 -0.87 1.09 9.64
N HIS A 19 -0.14 2.14 10.01
CA HIS A 19 1.21 1.98 10.57
C HIS A 19 1.21 1.07 11.81
N GLY A 20 0.19 1.17 12.67
CA GLY A 20 0.05 0.35 13.88
C GLY A 20 -0.25 -1.13 13.64
N LEU A 21 -0.61 -1.51 12.41
CA LEU A 21 -0.96 -2.88 12.04
C LEU A 21 0.21 -3.63 11.40
N ALA A 22 1.27 -2.92 11.03
CA ALA A 22 2.52 -3.53 10.62
C ALA A 22 3.17 -4.28 11.81
N PRO A 23 3.93 -5.37 11.57
CA PRO A 23 4.37 -5.89 10.27
C PRO A 23 3.37 -6.87 9.60
N TRP A 24 3.34 -6.88 8.27
CA TRP A 24 2.50 -7.79 7.47
C TRP A 24 3.30 -8.84 6.70
N GLY A 25 2.67 -10.00 6.44
CA GLY A 25 3.18 -10.94 5.45
C GLY A 25 2.87 -10.49 4.01
N LEU A 26 3.50 -11.14 3.03
CA LEU A 26 3.31 -10.84 1.60
C LEU A 26 1.84 -10.92 1.15
N ARG A 27 1.11 -11.92 1.67
CA ARG A 27 -0.31 -12.13 1.38
C ARG A 27 -1.15 -10.95 1.88
N ASP A 28 -0.99 -10.60 3.14
CA ASP A 28 -1.77 -9.54 3.79
C ASP A 28 -1.47 -8.18 3.18
N LEU A 29 -0.19 -7.89 2.88
CA LEU A 29 0.22 -6.68 2.17
C LEU A 29 -0.47 -6.57 0.80
N SER A 30 -0.51 -7.67 0.03
CA SER A 30 -1.16 -7.67 -1.28
C SER A 30 -2.66 -7.45 -1.19
N ALA A 31 -3.31 -8.05 -0.19
CA ALA A 31 -4.74 -7.91 0.04
C ALA A 31 -5.10 -6.48 0.50
N LEU A 32 -4.32 -5.92 1.42
CA LEU A 32 -4.45 -4.53 1.87
C LEU A 32 -4.30 -3.54 0.72
N ALA A 33 -3.23 -3.66 -0.06
CA ALA A 33 -2.98 -2.77 -1.18
C ALA A 33 -4.08 -2.87 -2.24
N ALA A 34 -4.58 -4.07 -2.53
CA ALA A 34 -5.71 -4.26 -3.43
C ALA A 34 -7.00 -3.62 -2.90
N GLY A 35 -7.34 -3.81 -1.62
CA GLY A 35 -8.53 -3.22 -1.02
C GLY A 35 -8.50 -1.69 -0.97
N LEU A 36 -7.33 -1.10 -0.70
CA LEU A 36 -7.13 0.35 -0.74
C LEU A 36 -7.28 0.92 -2.15
N LEU A 37 -6.72 0.25 -3.17
CA LEU A 37 -6.84 0.67 -4.56
C LEU A 37 -8.24 0.46 -5.15
N ASP A 38 -8.94 -0.59 -4.72
CA ASP A 38 -10.34 -0.79 -5.11
C ASP A 38 -11.24 0.30 -4.51
N ALA A 39 -10.96 0.72 -3.26
CA ALA A 39 -11.72 1.75 -2.57
C ALA A 39 -11.44 3.18 -3.07
N SER A 40 -10.25 3.43 -3.64
CA SER A 40 -9.94 4.74 -4.23
C SER A 40 -10.74 5.02 -5.50
N GLY A 41 -11.29 3.99 -6.15
CA GLY A 41 -12.08 4.14 -7.37
C GLY A 41 -11.29 4.68 -8.56
N VAL A 42 -9.95 4.73 -8.47
CA VAL A 42 -9.09 5.20 -9.56
C VAL A 42 -9.24 4.24 -10.74
N VAL A 43 -9.63 4.77 -11.90
CA VAL A 43 -9.79 3.97 -13.11
C VAL A 43 -8.42 3.87 -13.80
N PRO A 44 -7.87 2.66 -14.03
CA PRO A 44 -6.57 2.52 -14.68
C PRO A 44 -6.64 2.99 -16.13
N VAL A 45 -5.67 3.80 -16.58
CA VAL A 45 -5.59 4.25 -17.99
C VAL A 45 -5.27 3.14 -18.97
N ASN A 46 -4.76 1.99 -18.50
CA ASN A 46 -4.40 0.85 -19.35
C ASN A 46 -4.79 -0.48 -18.69
N ALA A 47 -5.30 -1.44 -19.47
CA ALA A 47 -5.60 -2.80 -19.02
C ALA A 47 -4.37 -3.52 -18.40
N ALA A 48 -3.15 -3.17 -18.83
CA ALA A 48 -1.90 -3.65 -18.23
C ALA A 48 -1.65 -3.08 -16.82
N ALA A 49 -2.17 -1.89 -16.52
CA ALA A 49 -2.10 -1.25 -15.20
C ALA A 49 -3.19 -1.78 -14.26
N ARG A 50 -3.36 -3.11 -14.23
CA ARG A 50 -4.36 -3.78 -13.39
C ARG A 50 -4.23 -3.28 -11.94
N ALA A 51 -5.33 -2.73 -11.42
CA ALA A 51 -5.38 -2.04 -10.14
C ALA A 51 -4.94 -2.96 -8.98
N ARG A 52 -5.29 -4.24 -9.01
CA ARG A 52 -5.01 -5.18 -7.93
C ARG A 52 -3.56 -5.72 -7.96
N PRO A 53 -2.70 -5.41 -6.98
CA PRO A 53 -1.38 -6.02 -6.85
C PRO A 53 -1.50 -7.48 -6.37
N SER A 54 -0.71 -8.36 -6.97
CA SER A 54 -0.56 -9.74 -6.51
C SER A 54 0.76 -9.93 -5.75
N GLN A 55 0.90 -11.02 -5.01
CA GLN A 55 2.16 -11.40 -4.36
C GLN A 55 3.34 -11.45 -5.34
N ARG A 56 3.11 -11.93 -6.58
CA ARG A 56 4.12 -11.96 -7.65
C ARG A 56 4.57 -10.56 -8.03
N THR A 57 3.63 -9.62 -8.11
CA THR A 57 3.90 -8.21 -8.45
C THR A 57 4.78 -7.55 -7.38
N ILE A 58 4.48 -7.77 -6.11
CA ILE A 58 5.27 -7.22 -5.00
C ILE A 58 6.70 -7.79 -5.01
N ARG A 59 6.85 -9.12 -5.18
CA ARG A 59 8.17 -9.75 -5.33
C ARG A 59 8.95 -9.19 -6.52
N PHE A 60 8.28 -8.95 -7.64
CA PHE A 60 8.89 -8.33 -8.82
C PHE A 60 9.37 -6.89 -8.54
N TYR A 61 8.62 -6.10 -7.76
CA TYR A 61 9.08 -4.76 -7.36
C TYR A 61 10.29 -4.80 -6.42
N VAL A 62 10.33 -5.76 -5.50
CA VAL A 62 11.49 -5.98 -4.62
C VAL A 62 12.72 -6.36 -5.44
N THR A 63 12.62 -7.32 -6.37
CA THR A 63 13.77 -7.73 -7.20
C THR A 63 14.23 -6.65 -8.18
N ARG A 64 13.33 -5.74 -8.59
CA ARG A 64 13.68 -4.57 -9.41
C ARG A 64 14.21 -3.38 -8.59
N GLY A 65 14.24 -3.47 -7.26
CA GLY A 65 14.70 -2.39 -6.38
C GLY A 65 13.72 -1.21 -6.24
N LEU A 66 12.46 -1.37 -6.69
CA LEU A 66 11.42 -0.34 -6.59
C LEU A 66 10.80 -0.27 -5.19
N VAL A 67 10.74 -1.43 -4.53
CA VAL A 67 10.27 -1.58 -3.15
C VAL A 67 11.48 -1.99 -2.33
N SER A 68 11.57 -1.45 -1.12
CA SER A 68 12.66 -1.81 -0.20
C SER A 68 12.68 -3.30 0.08
N PRO A 69 13.86 -3.88 0.33
CA PRO A 69 13.96 -5.28 0.68
C PRO A 69 13.14 -5.53 1.96
N PRO A 70 12.27 -6.56 1.98
CA PRO A 70 11.51 -6.90 3.17
C PRO A 70 12.45 -7.34 4.29
N ASP A 71 12.02 -7.16 5.53
CA ASP A 71 12.73 -7.67 6.68
C ASP A 71 12.52 -9.20 6.78
N GLY A 72 13.61 -9.97 6.85
CA GLY A 72 13.56 -11.44 6.89
C GLY A 72 13.73 -12.12 5.53
N ARG A 73 13.67 -13.47 5.52
CA ARG A 73 13.88 -14.29 4.31
C ARG A 73 12.74 -15.30 4.10
N GLY A 74 12.41 -15.54 2.84
CA GLY A 74 11.44 -16.58 2.44
C GLY A 74 10.03 -16.31 2.94
N THR A 75 9.41 -17.29 3.59
CA THR A 75 8.04 -17.19 4.15
C THR A 75 7.97 -16.31 5.40
N ALA A 76 9.11 -16.03 6.04
CA ALA A 76 9.22 -15.12 7.17
C ALA A 76 9.50 -13.66 6.75
N ALA A 77 9.46 -13.35 5.44
CA ALA A 77 9.60 -11.98 4.96
C ALA A 77 8.41 -11.14 5.43
N VAL A 78 8.72 -10.11 6.22
CA VAL A 78 7.74 -9.15 6.72
C VAL A 78 7.90 -7.80 6.05
N TYR A 79 6.78 -7.11 5.91
CA TYR A 79 6.67 -5.84 5.23
C TYR A 79 6.12 -4.79 6.20
N SER A 80 6.85 -3.70 6.32
CA SER A 80 6.45 -2.52 7.10
C SER A 80 5.51 -1.58 6.33
N TYR A 81 4.98 -0.57 7.03
CA TYR A 81 4.17 0.51 6.45
C TYR A 81 4.80 1.18 5.23
N ARG A 82 6.13 1.36 5.22
CA ARG A 82 6.83 1.92 4.06
C ARG A 82 6.63 1.10 2.79
N HIS A 83 6.61 -0.24 2.91
CA HIS A 83 6.41 -1.13 1.77
C HIS A 83 4.99 -0.99 1.20
N LEU A 84 3.98 -0.83 2.05
CA LEU A 84 2.61 -0.58 1.64
C LEU A 84 2.52 0.71 0.82
N LEU A 85 3.08 1.81 1.34
CA LEU A 85 3.11 3.10 0.66
C LEU A 85 3.82 3.02 -0.70
N GLN A 86 4.95 2.32 -0.79
CA GLN A 86 5.67 2.13 -2.05
C GLN A 86 4.83 1.37 -3.08
N VAL A 87 4.19 0.27 -2.68
CA VAL A 87 3.34 -0.53 -3.58
C VAL A 87 2.14 0.28 -4.07
N LEU A 88 1.48 1.03 -3.19
CA LEU A 88 0.35 1.89 -3.55
C LEU A 88 0.79 2.99 -4.52
N ALA A 89 1.87 3.70 -4.20
CA ALA A 89 2.36 4.79 -5.02
C ALA A 89 2.79 4.31 -6.42
N ILE A 90 3.49 3.16 -6.53
CA ILE A 90 3.82 2.55 -7.83
C ILE A 90 2.54 2.24 -8.60
N LYS A 91 1.54 1.64 -7.95
CA LYS A 91 0.30 1.24 -8.62
C LYS A 91 -0.52 2.43 -9.09
N LEU A 92 -0.71 3.44 -8.24
CA LEU A 92 -1.42 4.66 -8.60
C LEU A 92 -0.75 5.34 -9.80
N ARG A 93 0.59 5.42 -9.80
CA ARG A 93 1.33 6.00 -10.93
C ARG A 93 1.25 5.15 -12.20
N GLN A 94 1.28 3.82 -12.09
CA GLN A 94 1.02 2.94 -13.25
C GLN A 94 -0.39 3.16 -13.81
N MET A 95 -1.37 3.38 -12.94
CA MET A 95 -2.75 3.69 -13.32
C MET A 95 -2.90 5.06 -13.98
N GLU A 96 -1.97 5.98 -13.74
CA GLU A 96 -1.85 7.27 -14.44
C GLU A 96 -1.01 7.18 -15.73
N GLY A 97 -0.46 6.01 -16.07
CA GLY A 97 0.33 5.77 -17.28
C GLY A 97 1.85 5.93 -17.11
N ALA A 98 2.34 6.10 -15.89
CA ALA A 98 3.78 6.16 -15.63
C ALA A 98 4.47 4.81 -15.89
N THR A 99 5.66 4.86 -16.48
CA THR A 99 6.50 3.68 -16.71
C THR A 99 7.28 3.32 -15.45
N LEU A 100 7.63 2.03 -15.31
CA LEU A 100 8.42 1.55 -14.18
C LEU A 100 9.81 2.19 -14.08
N GLU A 101 10.40 2.57 -15.22
CA GLU A 101 11.70 3.22 -15.26
C GLU A 101 11.65 4.66 -14.73
N ALA A 102 10.62 5.42 -15.11
CA ALA A 102 10.37 6.74 -14.56
C ALA A 102 10.14 6.67 -13.05
N LEU A 103 9.34 5.68 -12.60
CA LEU A 103 9.10 5.45 -11.18
C LEU A 103 10.36 5.05 -10.43
N SER A 104 11.23 4.20 -11.00
CA SER A 104 12.48 3.83 -10.35
C SER A 104 13.38 5.03 -10.08
N LYS A 105 13.44 5.99 -11.02
CA LYS A 105 14.22 7.22 -10.86
C LYS A 105 13.59 8.16 -9.85
N GLU A 106 12.26 8.28 -9.88
CA GLU A 106 11.52 9.14 -8.96
C GLU A 106 11.64 8.63 -7.51
N PHE A 107 11.46 7.33 -7.28
CA PHE A 107 11.50 6.72 -5.94
C PHE A 107 12.90 6.65 -5.33
N ALA A 108 13.97 6.69 -6.14
CA ALA A 108 15.34 6.67 -5.64
C ALA A 108 15.67 7.88 -4.74
N GLY A 109 14.96 9.01 -4.91
CA GLY A 109 15.15 10.23 -4.12
C GLY A 109 13.99 10.60 -3.19
N LEU A 110 12.92 9.81 -3.14
CA LEU A 110 11.72 10.15 -2.36
C LEU A 110 11.83 9.65 -0.91
N THR A 111 11.63 10.57 0.04
CA THR A 111 11.45 10.24 1.46
C THR A 111 10.08 9.63 1.72
N GLY A 112 9.98 8.82 2.79
CA GLY A 112 8.73 8.15 3.17
C GLY A 112 7.54 9.10 3.33
N ASP A 113 7.78 10.30 3.88
CA ASP A 113 6.75 11.32 4.08
C ASP A 113 6.17 11.86 2.76
N LEU A 114 7.01 12.02 1.73
CA LEU A 114 6.54 12.51 0.43
C LEU A 114 5.73 11.44 -0.30
N ILE A 115 6.12 10.16 -0.16
CA ILE A 115 5.34 9.02 -0.68
C ILE A 115 4.00 8.97 0.06
N GLU A 116 3.99 9.09 1.39
CA GLU A 116 2.77 9.10 2.20
C GLU A 116 1.80 10.18 1.73
N ARG A 117 2.27 11.42 1.59
CA ARG A 117 1.44 12.55 1.12
C ARG A 117 0.88 12.32 -0.29
N ARG A 118 1.70 11.82 -1.21
CA ARG A 118 1.26 11.53 -2.58
C ARG A 118 0.19 10.44 -2.62
N VAL A 119 0.38 9.37 -1.85
CA VAL A 119 -0.61 8.29 -1.74
C VAL A 119 -1.90 8.82 -1.12
N ALA A 120 -1.82 9.63 -0.05
CA ALA A 120 -3.00 10.24 0.57
C ALA A 120 -3.79 11.11 -0.43
N THR A 121 -3.11 11.95 -1.21
CA THR A 121 -3.74 12.79 -2.23
C THR A 121 -4.40 11.95 -3.33
N ALA A 122 -3.71 10.92 -3.81
CA ALA A 122 -4.18 10.08 -4.91
C ALA A 122 -5.32 9.13 -4.51
N LEU A 123 -5.34 8.66 -3.26
CA LEU A 123 -6.47 7.88 -2.75
C LEU A 123 -7.67 8.76 -2.39
N GLY A 124 -7.44 10.02 -2.01
CA GLY A 124 -8.51 10.96 -1.66
C GLY A 124 -9.26 10.56 -0.37
N PRO A 125 -10.42 11.19 -0.07
CA PRO A 125 -11.15 10.96 1.18
C PRO A 125 -11.85 9.58 1.26
N THR A 126 -11.74 8.75 0.22
CA THR A 126 -12.35 7.43 0.15
C THR A 126 -11.49 6.32 0.75
N VAL A 127 -10.34 6.66 1.36
CA VAL A 127 -9.49 5.70 2.07
C VAL A 127 -10.32 4.97 3.14
N PRO A 128 -10.53 3.65 3.02
CA PRO A 128 -11.23 2.89 4.04
C PRO A 128 -10.38 2.86 5.32
N ARG A 129 -11.04 2.90 6.48
CA ARG A 129 -10.39 2.64 7.77
C ARG A 129 -9.96 1.17 7.88
N PRO A 130 -8.87 0.88 8.59
CA PRO A 130 -8.40 -0.49 8.77
C PRO A 130 -9.46 -1.43 9.34
N ASP A 131 -10.30 -0.94 10.26
CA ASP A 131 -11.39 -1.73 10.86
C ASP A 131 -12.45 -2.20 9.84
N ARG A 132 -12.63 -1.45 8.75
CA ARG A 132 -13.55 -1.81 7.66
C ARG A 132 -12.92 -2.80 6.69
N LEU A 133 -11.59 -2.83 6.61
CA LEU A 133 -10.83 -3.83 5.87
C LEU A 133 -10.69 -5.09 6.74
N ALA A 134 -11.77 -5.88 6.80
CA ALA A 134 -11.81 -7.19 7.47
C ALA A 134 -10.75 -8.20 6.96
N LEU A 135 -10.00 -7.84 5.90
CA LEU A 135 -8.89 -8.60 5.33
C LEU A 135 -7.79 -8.93 6.36
N LEU A 136 -7.62 -8.12 7.41
CA LEU A 136 -6.67 -8.37 8.50
C LEU A 136 -7.22 -9.20 9.67
N GLN A 137 -8.54 -9.41 9.72
CA GLN A 137 -9.19 -10.11 10.83
C GLN A 137 -9.25 -11.63 10.66
N ALA A 138 -8.84 -12.17 9.50
CA ALA A 138 -8.72 -13.61 9.31
C ALA A 138 -7.66 -14.18 10.28
N PRO A 139 -8.04 -14.92 11.34
CA PRO A 139 -7.08 -15.54 12.22
C PRO A 139 -6.52 -16.76 11.49
N GLY A 140 -5.28 -16.70 11.00
CA GLY A 140 -4.69 -17.92 10.44
C GLY A 140 -3.42 -17.81 9.61
N THR A 141 -2.99 -16.63 9.15
CA THR A 141 -1.77 -16.58 8.30
C THR A 141 -0.71 -15.67 8.87
N GLY A 142 0.04 -16.22 9.83
CA GLY A 142 1.40 -15.77 10.14
C GLY A 142 1.55 -14.28 10.38
N ARG A 143 0.95 -13.76 11.45
CA ARG A 143 1.43 -12.54 12.09
C ARG A 143 2.89 -12.83 12.44
N GLY A 144 3.81 -12.37 11.58
CA GLY A 144 5.20 -12.76 11.62
C GLY A 144 5.72 -12.59 13.04
N ARG A 145 5.96 -13.70 13.74
CA ARG A 145 6.80 -13.70 14.94
C ARG A 145 8.18 -13.32 14.43
N VAL A 146 8.43 -12.02 14.32
CA VAL A 146 9.79 -11.49 14.32
C VAL A 146 10.34 -11.91 15.69
N GLY A 147 11.03 -13.04 15.70
CA GLY A 147 11.76 -13.49 16.86
C GLY A 147 12.72 -12.37 17.23
N ARG A 148 12.43 -11.68 18.33
CA ARG A 148 13.45 -10.96 19.07
C ARG A 148 14.38 -12.04 19.63
N ALA A 149 15.55 -12.19 19.01
CA ALA A 149 16.71 -12.82 19.62
C ALA A 149 17.58 -11.69 20.19
#